data_AF-A0A6L8Q925-F1
#
_entry.id   AF-A0A6L8Q925-F1
#
_cell.length_a   1.000
_cell.length_b   1.000
_cell.length_c   1.000
_cell.angle_alpha   90.00
_cell.angle_beta   90.00
_cell.angle_gamma   90.00
#
_symmetry.space_group_name_H-M   'P 1'
#
loop_
_entity.id
_entity.type
_entity.pdbx_description
1 polymer ?
#
loop_
_entity_poly.entity_id
_entity_poly.type
_entity_poly.pdbx_seq_one_letter_code
_entity_poly.pdbx_strand_id
1 'polypeptide(L)'
;MEIVAAYFEDATEHSRQLLYALEAGDAHEVEERAHALKGASANICAGPVREAALQLERAGRSKDLSQAPQLYKVFKKEFQRLMEYLKPLVSEG
;
A
#
# COMPACT_ATOMS: atom_id res chain seq x y z
N MET A 1 -6.64 15.54 -13.24
CA MET A 1 -7.00 14.80 -12.02
C MET A 1 -5.75 14.68 -11.13
N GLU A 2 -5.32 15.79 -10.53
CA GLU A 2 -3.98 15.91 -9.89
C GLU A 2 -3.78 14.97 -8.70
N ILE A 3 -4.83 14.75 -7.90
CA ILE A 3 -4.80 13.89 -6.71
C ILE A 3 -4.52 12.42 -7.07
N VAL A 4 -5.00 11.94 -8.23
CA VAL A 4 -4.79 10.54 -8.65
C VAL A 4 -3.39 10.30 -9.16
N ALA A 5 -2.80 11.26 -9.89
CA ALA A 5 -1.41 11.19 -10.33
C ALA A 5 -0.44 11.22 -9.14
N ALA A 6 -0.64 12.16 -8.20
CA ALA A 6 0.15 12.23 -6.98
C ALA A 6 0.01 10.95 -6.13
N TYR A 7 -1.21 10.42 -6.00
CA TYR A 7 -1.43 9.13 -5.34
C TYR A 7 -0.69 7.98 -6.04
N PHE A 8 -0.71 7.93 -7.38
CA PHE A 8 -0.07 6.87 -8.15
C PHE A 8 1.43 6.81 -7.86
N GLU A 9 2.08 7.97 -7.85
CA GLU A 9 3.52 8.08 -7.61
C GLU A 9 3.86 7.71 -6.16
N ASP A 10 3.19 8.35 -5.19
CA ASP A 10 3.41 8.18 -3.75
C ASP A 10 3.12 6.74 -3.29
N ALA A 11 1.99 6.17 -3.71
CA ALA A 11 1.63 4.81 -3.34
C ALA A 11 2.54 3.76 -4.00
N THR A 12 3.06 4.03 -5.19
CA THR A 12 4.06 3.14 -5.83
C THR A 12 5.35 3.14 -5.03
N GLU A 13 5.85 4.30 -4.64
CA GLU A 13 7.06 4.39 -3.80
C GLU A 13 6.87 3.71 -2.45
N HIS A 14 5.76 4.01 -1.75
CA HIS A 14 5.47 3.36 -0.47
C HIS A 14 5.29 1.85 -0.58
N SER A 15 4.67 1.35 -1.65
CA SER A 15 4.55 -0.09 -1.89
C SER A 15 5.91 -0.77 -2.05
N ARG A 16 6.86 -0.08 -2.71
CA ARG A 16 8.23 -0.59 -2.91
C ARG A 16 9.02 -0.58 -1.62
N GLN A 17 8.94 0.51 -0.84
CA GLN A 17 9.57 0.61 0.48
C GLN A 17 9.00 -0.43 1.46
N LEU A 18 7.69 -0.68 1.42
CA LEU A 18 7.04 -1.71 2.21
C LEU A 18 7.61 -3.11 1.91
N LEU A 19 7.87 -3.43 0.64
CA LEU A 19 8.53 -4.68 0.27
C LEU A 19 9.95 -4.77 0.85
N TYR A 20 10.75 -3.72 0.73
CA TYR A 20 12.11 -3.71 1.29
C TYR A 20 12.09 -3.89 2.81
N ALA A 21 11.16 -3.23 3.50
CA ALA A 21 10.99 -3.36 4.95
C ALA A 21 10.60 -4.79 5.36
N LEU A 22 9.72 -5.43 4.58
CA LEU A 22 9.35 -6.84 4.78
C LEU A 22 10.53 -7.79 4.57
N GLU A 23 11.34 -7.57 3.54
CA GLU A 23 12.54 -8.38 3.27
C GLU A 23 13.65 -8.15 4.32
N ALA A 24 13.77 -6.93 4.83
CA ALA A 24 14.70 -6.58 5.91
C ALA A 24 14.21 -7.07 7.30
N GLY A 25 12.93 -7.45 7.42
CA GLY A 25 12.32 -7.79 8.70
C GLY A 25 12.11 -6.59 9.63
N ASP A 26 12.05 -5.38 9.07
CA ASP A 26 11.90 -4.15 9.84
C ASP A 26 10.42 -3.85 10.11
N ALA A 27 9.95 -4.30 11.27
CA ALA A 27 8.55 -4.15 11.65
C ALA A 27 8.12 -2.68 11.83
N HIS A 28 9.04 -1.80 12.21
CA HIS A 28 8.75 -0.37 12.38
C HIS A 28 8.54 0.29 11.02
N GLU A 29 9.44 0.04 10.07
CA GLU A 29 9.29 0.59 8.73
C GLU A 29 8.08 -0.02 8.01
N VAL A 30 7.75 -1.30 8.22
CA VAL A 30 6.50 -1.89 7.74
C VAL A 30 5.27 -1.14 8.26
N GLU A 31 5.23 -0.81 9.55
CA GLU A 31 4.14 -0.05 10.16
C GLU A 31 3.99 1.33 9.50
N GLU A 32 5.08 2.10 9.41
CA GLU A 32 5.04 3.47 8.87
C GLU A 32 4.63 3.50 7.39
N ARG A 33 5.19 2.61 6.56
CA ARG A 33 4.84 2.55 5.12
C ARG A 33 3.40 2.09 4.90
N ALA A 34 2.94 1.12 5.69
CA ALA A 34 1.55 0.67 5.63
C ALA A 34 0.57 1.75 6.10
N HIS A 35 0.95 2.54 7.12
CA HIS A 35 0.17 3.69 7.59
C HIS A 35 0.00 4.76 6.51
N ALA A 36 1.10 5.12 5.84
CA ALA A 36 1.09 6.08 4.74
C ALA A 36 0.20 5.62 3.58
N LEU A 37 0.35 4.36 3.14
CA LEU A 37 -0.49 3.75 2.11
C LEU A 37 -1.97 3.76 2.49
N LYS A 38 -2.30 3.44 3.74
CA LYS A 38 -3.68 3.49 4.24
C LYS A 38 -4.27 4.90 4.12
N GLY A 39 -3.49 5.92 4.48
CA GLY A 39 -3.89 7.34 4.39
C GLY A 39 -4.11 7.76 2.93
N ALA A 40 -3.15 7.47 2.07
CA ALA A 40 -3.23 7.75 0.64
C ALA A 40 -4.45 7.04 -0.01
N SER A 41 -4.66 5.76 0.30
CA SER A 41 -5.78 4.96 -0.24
C SER A 41 -7.15 5.41 0.28
N ALA A 42 -7.22 6.03 1.45
CA ALA A 42 -8.45 6.60 1.97
C ALA A 42 -8.95 7.79 1.14
N ASN A 43 -8.03 8.58 0.57
CA ASN A 43 -8.37 9.77 -0.22
C ASN A 43 -9.07 9.45 -1.55
N ILE A 44 -8.85 8.25 -2.09
CA ILE A 44 -9.42 7.81 -3.38
C ILE A 44 -10.43 6.67 -3.22
N CYS A 45 -10.96 6.46 -2.00
CA CYS A 45 -11.92 5.40 -1.67
C CYS A 45 -11.46 3.98 -2.06
N ALA A 46 -10.15 3.70 -2.02
CA ALA A 46 -9.60 2.39 -2.32
C ALA A 46 -9.74 1.43 -1.13
N GLY A 47 -10.99 1.05 -0.82
CA GLY A 47 -11.38 0.17 0.30
C GLY A 47 -10.50 -1.09 0.46
N PRO A 48 -10.34 -1.95 -0.57
CA PRO A 48 -9.57 -3.18 -0.42
C PRO A 48 -8.07 -2.95 -0.20
N VAL A 49 -7.48 -1.93 -0.83
CA VAL A 49 -6.07 -1.56 -0.62
C VAL A 49 -5.87 -1.01 0.79
N ARG A 50 -6.77 -0.16 1.26
CA ARG A 50 -6.77 0.39 2.62
C ARG A 50 -6.87 -0.71 3.67
N GLU A 51 -7.72 -1.72 3.46
CA GLU A 51 -7.88 -2.84 4.39
C GLU A 51 -6.62 -3.72 4.44
N ALA A 52 -6.03 -4.02 3.29
CA ALA A 52 -4.79 -4.78 3.23
C ALA A 52 -3.61 -4.01 3.88
N ALA A 53 -3.52 -2.69 3.65
CA ALA A 53 -2.55 -1.82 4.31
C ALA A 53 -2.75 -1.79 5.84
N LEU A 54 -4.00 -1.75 6.32
CA LEU A 54 -4.29 -1.82 7.75
C LEU A 54 -3.83 -3.14 8.40
N GLN A 55 -3.93 -4.27 7.69
CA GLN A 55 -3.43 -5.54 8.21
C GLN A 55 -1.89 -5.55 8.30
N LEU A 56 -1.21 -4.97 7.31
CA LEU A 56 0.26 -4.83 7.33
C LEU A 56 0.73 -3.87 8.44
N GLU A 57 0.02 -2.75 8.65
CA GLU A 57 0.25 -1.83 9.77
C GLU A 57 0.16 -2.57 11.11
N ARG A 58 -0.88 -3.41 11.29
CA ARG A 58 -1.05 -4.21 12.52
C ARG A 58 0.04 -5.26 12.71
N ALA A 59 0.52 -5.87 11.64
CA ALA A 59 1.62 -6.84 11.68
C ALA A 59 2.93 -6.15 12.13
N GLY A 60 3.24 -4.99 11.55
CA GLY A 60 4.37 -4.14 11.95
C GLY A 60 4.27 -3.70 13.42
N ARG A 61 3.10 -3.17 13.81
CA ARG A 61 2.84 -2.72 15.19
C ARG A 61 2.95 -3.84 16.23
N SER A 62 2.51 -5.05 15.87
CA SER A 62 2.63 -6.23 16.74
C SER A 62 4.04 -6.83 16.74
N LYS A 63 4.94 -6.34 15.87
CA LYS A 63 6.27 -6.90 15.59
C LYS A 63 6.23 -8.36 15.15
N ASP A 64 5.08 -8.82 14.64
CA ASP A 64 4.91 -10.16 14.08
C ASP A 64 4.79 -10.05 12.56
N LEU A 65 5.92 -10.20 11.88
CA LEU A 65 5.99 -10.19 10.42
C LEU A 65 5.77 -11.59 9.80
N SER A 66 5.47 -12.59 10.62
CA SER A 66 5.26 -13.98 10.20
C SER A 66 4.22 -14.12 9.08
N GLN A 67 3.13 -13.34 9.17
CA GLN A 67 2.04 -13.31 8.18
C GLN A 67 2.20 -12.19 7.14
N ALA A 68 3.16 -11.28 7.33
CA ALA A 68 3.29 -10.09 6.52
C ALA A 68 3.56 -10.38 5.02
N PRO A 69 4.33 -11.41 4.62
CA PRO A 69 4.46 -11.79 3.21
C PRO A 69 3.13 -12.20 2.56
N GLN A 70 2.27 -12.90 3.31
CA GLN A 70 0.96 -13.35 2.83
C GLN A 70 0.00 -12.16 2.70
N LEU A 71 0.01 -11.25 3.67
CA LEU A 71 -0.73 -10.00 3.64
C LEU A 71 -0.26 -9.09 2.50
N TYR A 72 1.04 -9.02 2.26
CA TYR A 72 1.62 -8.23 1.17
C TYR A 72 1.21 -8.77 -0.21
N LYS A 73 1.09 -10.10 -0.39
CA LYS A 73 0.53 -10.66 -1.62
C LYS A 73 -0.91 -10.21 -1.88
N VAL A 74 -1.73 -10.17 -0.85
CA VAL A 74 -3.13 -9.67 -0.95
C VAL A 74 -3.13 -8.19 -1.28
N PHE A 75 -2.35 -7.39 -0.53
CA PHE A 75 -2.18 -5.96 -0.80
C PHE A 75 -1.74 -5.70 -2.25
N LYS A 76 -0.70 -6.40 -2.73
CA LYS A 76 -0.17 -6.23 -4.09
C LYS A 76 -1.21 -6.52 -5.15
N LYS A 77 -2.05 -7.55 -4.96
CA LYS A 77 -3.12 -7.90 -5.91
C LYS A 77 -4.17 -6.79 -5.99
N GLU A 78 -4.64 -6.30 -4.84
CA GLU A 78 -5.63 -5.23 -4.80
C GLU A 78 -5.04 -3.90 -5.29
N PHE A 79 -3.77 -3.63 -4.98
CA PHE A 79 -3.04 -2.47 -5.44
C PHE A 79 -2.88 -2.48 -6.97
N GLN A 80 -2.49 -3.62 -7.57
CA GLN A 80 -2.44 -3.77 -9.02
C GLN A 80 -3.80 -3.55 -9.67
N ARG A 81 -4.87 -4.12 -9.11
CA ARG A 81 -6.23 -3.94 -9.63
C ARG A 81 -6.66 -2.48 -9.59
N LEU A 82 -6.35 -1.79 -8.50
CA LEU A 82 -6.59 -0.35 -8.37
C LEU A 82 -5.77 0.42 -9.42
N MET A 83 -4.50 0.09 -9.60
CA MET A 83 -3.62 0.76 -10.57
C MET A 83 -4.13 0.60 -12.00
N GLU A 84 -4.59 -0.60 -12.38
CA GLU A 84 -5.20 -0.82 -13.69
C GLU A 84 -6.49 -0.02 -13.89
N TYR A 85 -7.28 0.15 -12.83
CA TYR A 85 -8.48 0.97 -12.86
C TYR A 85 -8.18 2.47 -12.96
N LEU A 86 -7.13 2.94 -12.26
CA LEU A 86 -6.73 4.34 -12.27
C LEU A 86 -5.96 4.72 -13.55
N LYS A 87 -5.21 3.80 -14.15
CA LYS A 87 -4.37 4.01 -15.34
C LYS A 87 -5.07 4.76 -16.49
N PRO A 88 -6.28 4.39 -16.96
CA PRO A 88 -6.98 5.16 -17.98
C PRO A 88 -7.38 6.57 -17.51
N LEU A 89 -7.72 6.73 -16.22
CA LEU A 89 -8.16 8.01 -15.63
C LEU A 89 -7.03 9.04 -15.51
N VAL A 90 -5.76 8.61 -15.49
CA VAL A 90 -4.59 9.51 -15.47
C VAL A 90 -4.11 9.88 -16.88
N SER A 91 -4.39 9.04 -17.89
CA SER A 91 -3.95 9.23 -19.27
C SER A 91 -4.91 10.07 -20.13
N GLU A 92 -6.15 10.32 -19.67
CA GLU A 92 -7.14 11.18 -20.35
C GLU A 92 -7.13 12.63 -19.83
N GLY A 93 -5.97 13.11 -19.35
CA GLY A 93 -5.77 14.48 -18.86
C GLY A 93 -5.04 15.37 -19.85
#